data_AF-E4LIZ1-F1
#
_entry.id   AF-E4LIZ1-F1
#
_cell.length_a   1.000
_cell.length_b   1.000
_cell.length_c   1.000
_cell.angle_alpha   90.00
_cell.angle_beta   90.00
_cell.angle_gamma   90.00
#
_symmetry.space_group_name_H-M   'P 1'
#
loop_
_entity.id
_entity.type
_entity.pdbx_description
1 polymer ?
#
loop_
_entity_poly.entity_id
_entity_poly.type
_entity_poly.pdbx_seq_one_letter_code
_entity_poly.pdbx_strand_id
1 'polypeptide(L)' 'MIREEQLLRGIIFGDKRTAEYVYMPGSEVGAQTPVYVYETETGRADIDLDEALHLIRVRDLRPTEHPLLGRTSC' A
#
# COMPACT_ATOMS: atom_id res chain seq x y z
N MET A 1 4.14 13.96 -5.25
CA MET A 1 3.12 13.49 -6.21
C MET A 1 3.31 12.06 -6.68
N ILE A 2 4.53 11.53 -6.87
CA ILE A 2 4.75 10.19 -7.45
C ILE A 2 4.09 9.02 -6.67
N ARG A 3 3.96 9.11 -5.33
CA ARG A 3 3.50 7.98 -4.50
C ARG A 3 2.01 7.63 -4.67
N GLU A 4 1.15 8.64 -4.84
CA GLU A 4 -0.29 8.44 -5.03
C GLU A 4 -0.57 7.72 -6.35
N GLU A 5 0.00 8.21 -7.46
CA GLU A 5 -0.12 7.58 -8.77
C GLU A 5 0.44 6.15 -8.77
N GLN A 6 1.49 5.90 -7.99
CA GLN A 6 2.05 4.56 -7.80
C GLN A 6 1.08 3.65 -7.05
N LEU A 7 0.48 4.11 -5.96
CA LEU A 7 -0.53 3.35 -5.21
C LEU A 7 -1.76 3.05 -6.09
N LEU A 8 -2.24 4.00 -6.88
CA LEU A 8 -3.35 3.82 -7.83
C LEU A 8 -3.03 2.78 -8.93
N ARG A 9 -1.75 2.60 -9.25
CA ARG A 9 -1.27 1.54 -10.16
C ARG A 9 -1.01 0.21 -9.46
N GLY A 10 -1.36 0.11 -8.17
CA GLY A 10 -1.15 -1.08 -7.34
C GLY A 10 0.29 -1.31 -6.92
N ILE A 11 1.18 -0.33 -7.02
CA ILE A 11 2.56 -0.47 -6.50
C ILE A 11 2.49 -0.61 -4.98
N ILE A 12 3.13 -1.67 -4.48
CA ILE A 12 3.19 -1.95 -3.05
C ILE A 12 4.36 -1.20 -2.42
N PHE A 13 4.08 -0.45 -1.37
CA PHE A 13 5.09 0.14 -0.50
C PHE A 13 5.24 -0.71 0.75
N GLY A 14 6.45 -0.91 1.24
CA GLY A 14 6.65 -1.62 2.49
C GLY A 14 8.09 -1.70 2.96
N ASP A 15 8.27 -2.31 4.11
CA ASP A 15 9.57 -2.70 4.66
C ASP A 15 9.54 -4.19 4.99
N LYS A 16 10.41 -4.96 4.34
CA LYS A 16 10.53 -6.40 4.53
C LYS A 16 11.04 -6.77 5.94
N ARG A 17 11.71 -5.84 6.63
CA ARG A 17 12.25 -6.05 7.98
C ARG A 17 11.18 -5.98 9.06
N THR A 18 10.21 -5.08 8.89
CA THR A 18 9.09 -4.92 9.83
C THR A 18 7.82 -5.64 9.37
N ALA A 19 7.84 -6.20 8.16
CA ALA A 19 6.70 -6.83 7.51
C ALA A 19 5.47 -5.91 7.46
N GLU A 20 5.73 -4.62 7.22
CA GLU A 20 4.71 -3.59 7.04
C GLU A 20 4.54 -3.28 5.56
N TYR A 21 3.29 -3.21 5.09
CA TYR A 21 2.98 -2.94 3.69
C TYR A 21 1.77 -2.01 3.54
N VAL A 22 1.79 -1.18 2.50
CA VAL A 22 0.68 -0.33 2.08
C VAL A 22 0.44 -0.56 0.59
N TYR A 23 -0.80 -0.86 0.22
CA TYR A 23 -1.20 -1.12 -1.17
C TYR A 23 -2.68 -0.87 -1.42
N MET A 24 -3.04 -0.67 -2.69
CA MET A 24 -4.44 -0.61 -3.13
C MET A 24 -4.91 -2.03 -3.52
N PRO A 25 -5.98 -2.57 -2.93
CA PRO A 25 -6.52 -3.87 -3.37
C PRO A 25 -6.97 -3.85 -4.83
N GLY A 26 -6.82 -4.97 -5.53
CA GLY A 26 -7.28 -5.10 -6.92
C GLY A 26 -8.79 -4.88 -7.12
N SER A 27 -9.60 -5.05 -6.06
CA SER A 27 -11.04 -4.74 -6.08
C SER A 27 -11.35 -3.25 -6.25
N GLU A 28 -10.38 -2.37 -5.97
CA GLU A 28 -10.53 -0.92 -6.02
C GLU A 28 -10.11 -0.32 -7.38
N VAL A 29 -9.68 -1.16 -8.33
CA VAL A 29 -9.32 -0.70 -9.68
C VAL A 29 -10.53 -0.06 -10.36
N GLY A 30 -10.41 1.23 -10.69
CA GLY A 30 -11.49 2.01 -11.30
C GLY A 30 -12.47 2.62 -10.32
N ALA A 31 -12.28 2.44 -9.01
CA ALA A 31 -13.06 3.14 -8.00
C ALA A 31 -12.81 4.66 -8.05
N GLN A 32 -13.87 5.45 -7.85
CA GLN A 32 -13.76 6.91 -7.81
C GLN A 32 -12.99 7.39 -6.57
N THR A 33 -13.16 6.68 -5.46
CA THR A 33 -12.47 6.90 -4.18
C THR A 33 -12.03 5.54 -3.65
N PRO A 34 -10.84 5.06 -4.05
CA PRO A 34 -10.34 3.76 -3.65
C PRO A 34 -9.96 3.72 -2.18
N VAL A 35 -10.14 2.55 -1.56
CA VAL A 35 -9.62 2.22 -0.24
C VAL A 35 -8.23 1.59 -0.39
N TYR A 36 -7.37 1.78 0.61
CA TYR A 36 -6.04 1.17 0.68
C TYR A 36 -5.95 0.25 1.89
N VAL A 37 -4.99 -0.66 1.88
CA VAL A 37 -4.72 -1.57 2.99
C VAL A 37 -3.37 -1.23 3.59
N TYR A 38 -3.34 -1.10 4.92
CA TYR A 38 -2.12 -1.21 5.70
C TYR A 38 -2.06 -2.59 6.36
N GLU A 39 -1.01 -3.34 6.04
CA GLU A 39 -0.77 -4.70 6.49
C GLU A 39 0.45 -4.74 7.42
N THR A 40 0.31 -5.48 8.51
CA THR A 40 1.35 -5.79 9.48
C THR A 40 1.34 -7.29 9.76
N GLU A 41 2.33 -7.80 10.50
CA GLU A 41 2.33 -9.19 10.97
C GLU A 41 1.07 -9.56 11.78
N THR A 42 0.45 -8.58 12.43
CA THR A 42 -0.70 -8.79 13.33
C THR A 42 -2.06 -8.66 12.66
N GLY A 43 -2.12 -8.15 11.42
CA GLY A 43 -3.39 -7.95 10.73
C GLY A 43 -3.35 -6.86 9.67
N ARG A 44 -4.54 -6.56 9.15
CA ARG A 44 -4.78 -5.60 8.08
C ARG A 44 -5.82 -4.57 8.51
N ALA A 45 -5.66 -3.34 8.06
CA ALA A 45 -6.62 -2.26 8.25
C ALA A 45 -6.88 -1.56 6.92
N ASP A 46 -8.15 -1.27 6.66
CA ASP A 46 -8.59 -0.40 5.58
C ASP A 46 -8.31 1.05 5.97
N ILE A 47 -7.64 1.79 5.08
CA ILE A 47 -7.22 3.18 5.29
C ILE A 47 -7.50 4.01 4.04
N ASP A 48 -7.62 5.32 4.20
CA ASP A 48 -7.76 6.24 3.07
C ASP A 48 -6.39 6.60 2.46
N LEU A 49 -6.42 7.39 1.38
CA LEU A 49 -5.22 7.83 0.69
C LEU A 49 -4.30 8.68 1.58
N ASP A 50 -4.88 9.56 2.40
CA ASP A 50 -4.12 10.49 3.22
C ASP A 50 -3.34 9.74 4.31
N GLU A 51 -3.99 8.76 4.95
CA GLU A 51 -3.37 7.86 5.92
C GLU A 51 -2.32 6.97 5.24
N ALA A 52 -2.58 6.45 4.04
CA ALA A 52 -1.60 5.67 3.28
C ALA A 52 -0.32 6.47 3.01
N LEU A 53 -0.46 7.71 2.51
CA LEU A 53 0.65 8.61 2.24
C LEU A 53 1.36 9.05 3.53
N HIS A 54 0.62 9.21 4.63
CA HIS A 54 1.19 9.48 5.94
C HIS A 54 2.08 8.32 6.40
N LEU A 55 1.56 7.09 6.42
CA LEU A 55 2.28 5.89 6.83
C LEU A 55 3.52 5.65 5.99
N ILE A 56 3.41 5.75 4.66
CA ILE A 56 4.56 5.61 3.75
C ILE A 56 5.67 6.60 4.11
N ARG A 57 5.31 7.83 4.48
CA ARG A 57 6.29 8.85 4.86
C ARG A 57 6.91 8.59 6.24
N VAL A 58 6.10 8.33 7.27
CA VAL A 58 6.60 8.26 8.66
C VAL A 58 7.31 6.94 8.97
N ARG A 59 6.98 5.88 8.23
CA ARG A 59 7.65 4.57 8.32
C ARG A 59 8.77 4.39 7.29
N ASP A 60 9.03 5.40 6.45
CA ASP A 60 9.95 5.32 5.29
C ASP A 60 9.72 4.08 4.40
N LEU A 61 8.44 3.75 4.14
CA LEU A 61 8.11 2.60 3.28
C LEU A 61 8.54 2.89 1.84
N ARG A 62 9.12 1.88 1.19
CA ARG A 62 9.68 1.98 -0.16
C ARG A 62 8.92 1.04 -1.09
N PRO A 63 8.87 1.31 -2.40
CA PRO A 63 8.40 0.32 -3.36
C PRO A 63 9.13 -1.01 -3.13
N THR A 64 8.37 -2.08 -2.93
CA THR A 64 8.90 -3.37 -2.51
C THR A 64 8.17 -4.51 -3.21
N GLU A 65 8.53 -5.73 -2.81
CA GLU A 65 7.87 -6.96 -3.24
C GLU A 65 7.25 -7.62 -2.00
N HIS A 66 5.93 -7.70 -2.00
CA HIS A 66 5.15 -8.40 -0.98
C HIS A 66 5.32 -9.92 -1.15
N PRO A 67 5.50 -10.69 -0.06
CA PRO A 67 5.74 -12.13 -0.14
C PRO A 67 4.61 -12.93 -0.80
N LEU A 68 3.37 -12.42 -0.76
CA LEU A 68 2.21 -13.09 -1.38
C LEU A 68 1.75 -12.44 -2.69
N LEU A 69 1.91 -11.12 -2.83
CA LEU A 69 1.33 -10.36 -3.95
C LEU A 69 2.38 -10.00 -5.01
N GLY A 70 3.67 -10.12 -4.69
CA GLY A 70 4.74 -9.67 -5.57
C GLY A 70 4.87 -8.14 -5.57
N ARG A 71 5.18 -7.55 -6.71
CA ARG A 71 5.48 -6.10 -6.83
C ARG A 71 4.23 -5.22 -7.02
N THR A 72 3.13 -5.81 -7.46
CA THR A 72 1.85 -5.12 -7.67
C THR A 72 0.71 -5.89 -7.03
N SER A 73 -0.28 -5.19 -6.49
CA SER A 73 -1.48 -5.76 -5.87
C SER A 73 -2.66 -5.93 -6.83
N CYS A 74 -2.52 -5.45 -8.07
CA CYS A 74 -3.45 -5.58 -9.18
C CYS A 74 -2.73 -5.95 -10.48
#